data_AF-A0A7U9X4N1-F1
#
_entry.id   AF-A0A7U9X4N1-F1
#
_cell.length_a   1.000
_cell.length_b   1.000
_cell.length_c   1.000
_cell.angle_alpha   90.00
_cell.angle_beta   90.00
_cell.angle_gamma   90.00
#
_symmetry.space_group_name_H-M   'P 1'
#
loop_
_entity.id
_entity.type
_entity.pdbx_description
1 polymer ?
#
loop_
_entity_poly.entity_id
_entity_poly.type
_entity_poly.pdbx_seq_one_letter_code
_entity_poly.pdbx_strand_id
1 'polypeptide(L)'
;MEKENLDLKTAIQIAKIVVAVPENRMPIIWDIFSQAGLDIGGLDEMAEWKALTKQAFLIDTEQFLTGITKDREPVNGEYQIPVGEFNEYCNKQKLSARCARKHLAGLEAIRTGNLSSGRVDYTCPVWKPGANSSYRCVCIYSDWKQRIKAAEDQQ
;
A
#
# COMPACT_ATOMS: atom_id res chain seq x y z
N MET A 1 -22.91 -9.07 17.46
CA MET A 1 -21.91 -9.91 18.14
C MET A 1 -20.86 -8.95 18.66
N GLU A 2 -20.85 -8.69 19.96
CA GLU A 2 -19.87 -7.80 20.58
C GLU A 2 -18.48 -8.41 20.35
N LYS A 3 -17.57 -7.66 19.70
CA LYS A 3 -16.17 -8.08 19.63
C LYS A 3 -15.62 -7.92 21.05
N GLU A 4 -15.46 -9.03 21.76
CA GLU A 4 -14.69 -9.03 23.01
C GLU A 4 -13.29 -8.48 22.70
N ASN A 5 -13.00 -7.31 23.25
CA ASN A 5 -11.67 -6.71 23.11
C ASN A 5 -10.66 -7.57 23.86
N LEU A 6 -9.47 -7.73 23.28
CA LEU A 6 -8.37 -8.42 23.91
C LEU A 6 -8.04 -7.78 25.27
N ASP A 7 -7.93 -8.58 26.32
CA ASP A 7 -7.48 -8.09 27.63
C ASP A 7 -6.08 -7.44 27.52
N LEU A 8 -5.87 -6.36 28.28
CA LEU A 8 -4.64 -5.57 28.24
C LEU A 8 -3.40 -6.41 28.62
N LYS A 9 -3.51 -7.35 29.56
CA LYS A 9 -2.36 -8.20 29.93
C LYS A 9 -1.98 -9.13 28.78
N THR A 10 -2.99 -9.68 28.10
CA THR A 10 -2.81 -10.54 26.92
C THR A 10 -2.18 -9.74 25.78
N ALA A 11 -2.63 -8.50 25.53
CA ALA A 11 -2.04 -7.60 24.54
C ALA A 11 -0.56 -7.32 24.81
N ILE A 12 -0.21 -7.03 26.07
CA ILE A 12 1.18 -6.79 26.48
C ILE A 12 2.04 -8.04 26.30
N GLN A 13 1.52 -9.22 26.58
CA GLN A 13 2.24 -10.47 26.39
C GLN A 13 2.53 -10.73 24.91
N ILE A 14 1.54 -10.52 24.03
CA ILE A 14 1.73 -10.62 22.58
C ILE A 14 2.80 -9.64 22.11
N ALA A 15 2.73 -8.37 22.55
CA ALA A 15 3.73 -7.37 22.18
C ALA A 15 5.15 -7.78 22.59
N LYS A 16 5.32 -8.32 23.80
CA LYS A 16 6.62 -8.82 24.29
C LYS A 16 7.15 -9.97 23.43
N ILE A 17 6.28 -10.91 23.03
CA ILE A 17 6.65 -12.02 22.15
C ILE A 17 7.10 -11.50 20.78
N VAL A 18 6.30 -10.62 20.16
CA VAL A 18 6.60 -10.06 18.83
C VAL A 18 7.93 -9.30 18.81
N VAL A 19 8.28 -8.59 19.90
CA VAL A 19 9.56 -7.87 20.01
C VAL A 19 10.77 -8.81 20.14
N ALA A 20 10.61 -9.95 20.80
CA ALA A 20 11.72 -10.87 21.12
C ALA A 20 11.97 -11.96 20.07
N VAL A 21 10.99 -12.23 19.20
CA VAL A 21 11.06 -13.37 18.26
C VAL A 21 11.99 -13.05 17.08
N PRO A 22 12.94 -13.96 16.76
CA PRO A 22 13.75 -13.87 15.55
C PRO A 22 12.89 -13.83 14.28
N GLU A 23 13.30 -13.04 13.29
CA GLU A 23 12.48 -12.78 12.08
C GLU A 23 12.06 -14.05 11.34
N ASN A 24 12.93 -15.04 11.26
CA ASN A 24 12.67 -16.33 10.60
C ASN A 24 11.61 -17.19 11.33
N ARG A 25 11.28 -16.86 12.57
CA ARG A 25 10.26 -17.56 13.38
C ARG A 25 8.94 -16.80 13.46
N MET A 26 8.90 -15.53 13.03
CA MET A 26 7.68 -14.73 13.06
C MET A 26 6.51 -15.35 12.28
N PRO A 27 6.68 -15.93 11.07
CA PRO A 27 5.59 -16.60 10.35
C PRO A 27 4.89 -17.69 11.17
N ILE A 28 5.67 -18.46 11.94
CA ILE A 28 5.15 -19.53 12.79
C ILE A 28 4.37 -18.94 13.97
N ILE A 29 4.91 -17.89 14.60
CA ILE A 29 4.25 -17.20 15.72
C ILE A 29 2.93 -16.56 15.30
N TRP A 30 2.87 -16.00 14.09
CA TRP A 30 1.65 -15.42 13.55
C TRP A 30 0.57 -16.46 13.23
N ASP A 31 0.97 -17.62 12.68
CA ASP A 31 0.04 -18.75 12.46
C ASP A 31 -0.59 -19.21 13.79
N ILE A 32 0.21 -19.29 14.86
CA ILE A 32 -0.28 -19.62 16.20
C ILE A 32 -1.31 -18.59 16.70
N PHE A 33 -1.08 -17.28 16.49
CA PHE A 33 -2.05 -16.25 16.87
C PHE A 33 -3.33 -16.33 16.03
N SER A 34 -3.23 -16.57 14.72
CA SER A 34 -4.39 -16.77 13.86
C SER A 34 -5.23 -17.98 14.28
N GLN A 35 -4.58 -19.10 14.62
CA GLN A 35 -5.26 -20.30 15.13
C GLN A 35 -5.94 -20.05 16.48
N ALA A 36 -5.42 -19.12 17.29
CA ALA A 36 -6.04 -18.66 18.53
C ALA A 36 -7.18 -17.64 18.31
N GLY A 37 -7.57 -17.35 17.07
CA GLY A 37 -8.61 -16.37 16.75
C GLY A 37 -8.17 -14.91 16.89
N LEU A 38 -6.86 -14.66 17.00
CA LEU A 38 -6.28 -13.33 17.12
C LEU A 38 -5.88 -12.82 15.73
N ASP A 39 -6.77 -12.05 15.11
CA ASP A 39 -6.47 -11.30 13.89
C ASP A 39 -5.70 -10.01 14.25
N ILE A 40 -4.37 -10.12 14.32
CA ILE A 40 -3.50 -8.96 14.54
C ILE A 40 -3.45 -8.15 13.24
N GLY A 41 -4.35 -7.17 13.13
CA GLY A 41 -4.33 -6.21 12.02
C GLY A 41 -2.97 -5.52 11.89
N GLY A 42 -2.49 -5.38 10.65
CA GLY A 42 -1.16 -4.81 10.36
C GLY A 42 -0.04 -5.84 10.21
N LEU A 43 -0.35 -7.14 10.24
CA LEU A 43 0.59 -8.22 9.95
C LEU A 43 1.24 -8.09 8.56
N ASP A 44 0.40 -7.89 7.54
CA ASP A 44 0.84 -7.62 6.17
C ASP A 44 1.69 -6.36 6.13
N GLU A 45 1.31 -5.34 6.90
CA GLU A 45 2.01 -4.06 6.95
C GLU A 45 3.38 -4.17 7.64
N MET A 46 3.55 -5.05 8.63
CA MET A 46 4.83 -5.36 9.29
C MET A 46 5.73 -6.26 8.44
N ALA A 47 5.17 -7.29 7.81
CA ALA A 47 5.89 -8.14 6.86
C ALA A 47 6.40 -7.31 5.67
N GLU A 48 5.56 -6.38 5.19
CA GLU A 48 5.92 -5.40 4.18
C GLU A 48 6.96 -4.41 4.70
N TRP A 49 6.80 -3.80 5.88
CA TRP A 49 7.81 -2.91 6.49
C TRP A 49 9.19 -3.57 6.63
N LYS A 50 9.23 -4.87 6.94
CA LYS A 50 10.48 -5.63 7.05
C LYS A 50 11.07 -6.01 5.69
N ALA A 51 10.24 -6.30 4.69
CA ALA A 51 10.69 -6.45 3.31
C ALA A 51 11.24 -5.11 2.75
N LEU A 52 10.70 -3.98 3.21
CA LEU A 52 11.12 -2.63 2.84
C LEU A 52 12.47 -2.23 3.45
N THR A 53 12.83 -2.73 4.63
CA THR A 53 14.06 -2.33 5.34
C THR A 53 15.33 -3.02 4.80
N LYS A 54 15.21 -4.13 4.06
CA LYS A 54 16.34 -4.75 3.36
C LYS A 54 16.40 -4.26 1.91
N GLN A 55 16.98 -3.08 1.69
CA GLN A 55 17.60 -2.62 0.43
C GLN A 55 16.72 -2.38 -0.83
N ALA A 56 15.42 -2.71 -0.86
CA ALA A 56 14.64 -2.70 -2.11
C ALA A 56 13.69 -1.50 -2.33
N PHE A 57 13.58 -0.56 -1.40
CA PHE A 57 12.59 0.53 -1.47
C PHE A 57 13.17 1.93 -1.70
N LEU A 58 14.29 2.01 -2.42
CA LEU A 58 14.67 3.27 -3.07
C LEU A 58 14.01 3.25 -4.45
N ILE A 59 12.74 3.67 -4.49
CA ILE A 59 12.08 4.00 -5.77
C ILE A 59 12.57 5.40 -6.13
N ASP A 60 13.34 5.50 -7.23
CA ASP A 60 13.45 6.78 -7.95
C ASP A 60 12.04 7.14 -8.43
N THR A 61 11.37 7.99 -7.65
CA THR A 61 9.93 8.21 -7.78
C THR A 61 9.62 8.97 -9.06
N GLU A 62 10.48 9.92 -9.44
CA GLU A 62 10.32 10.64 -10.70
C GLU A 62 10.53 9.71 -11.89
N GLN A 63 11.55 8.84 -11.87
CA GLN A 63 11.77 7.87 -12.95
C GLN A 63 10.62 6.87 -13.03
N PHE A 64 10.14 6.36 -11.89
CA PHE A 64 9.03 5.42 -11.82
C PHE A 64 7.75 6.01 -12.43
N LEU A 65 7.37 7.22 -12.00
CA LEU A 65 6.17 7.90 -12.47
C LEU A 65 6.28 8.30 -13.94
N THR A 66 7.43 8.82 -14.37
CA THR A 66 7.68 9.14 -15.78
C THR A 66 7.51 7.91 -16.67
N GLY A 67 8.03 6.76 -16.23
CA GLY A 67 7.94 5.52 -17.00
C GLY A 67 6.53 4.95 -17.09
N ILE A 68 5.76 4.95 -15.99
CA ILE A 68 4.41 4.38 -15.98
C ILE A 68 3.38 5.27 -16.68
N THR A 69 3.58 6.59 -16.66
CA THR A 69 2.70 7.55 -17.34
C THR A 69 3.17 7.88 -18.76
N LYS A 70 4.25 7.26 -19.23
CA LYS A 70 4.79 7.50 -20.57
C LYS A 70 3.74 7.18 -21.64
N ASP A 71 3.62 8.05 -22.63
CA ASP A 71 2.71 7.91 -23.78
C ASP A 71 1.22 7.78 -23.40
N ARG A 72 0.83 8.25 -22.21
CA ARG A 72 -0.56 8.31 -21.75
C ARG A 72 -1.07 9.74 -21.73
N GLU A 73 -2.35 9.89 -22.05
CA GLU A 73 -3.06 11.13 -21.84
C GLU A 73 -3.81 11.09 -20.50
N PRO A 74 -3.74 12.15 -19.68
CA PRO A 74 -4.52 12.22 -18.46
C PRO A 74 -6.00 12.46 -18.78
N VAL A 75 -6.88 11.78 -18.04
CA VAL A 75 -8.32 11.95 -18.11
C VAL A 75 -8.78 12.62 -16.82
N ASN A 76 -9.41 13.79 -16.93
CA ASN A 76 -9.82 14.61 -15.78
C ASN A 76 -8.65 14.94 -14.83
N GLY A 77 -7.46 15.19 -15.38
CA GLY A 77 -6.27 15.53 -14.61
C GLY A 77 -5.59 14.32 -13.94
N GLU A 78 -5.98 13.09 -14.27
CA GLU A 78 -5.37 11.86 -13.73
C GLU A 78 -4.95 10.89 -14.83
N TYR A 79 -3.78 10.27 -14.66
CA TYR A 79 -3.42 9.06 -15.39
C TYR A 79 -4.08 7.86 -14.71
N GLN A 80 -5.01 7.22 -15.42
CA GLN A 80 -5.77 6.08 -14.93
C GLN A 80 -5.05 4.78 -15.31
N ILE A 81 -4.24 4.24 -14.40
CA ILE A 81 -3.49 3.01 -14.64
C ILE A 81 -4.27 1.82 -14.08
N PRO A 82 -4.73 0.86 -14.90
CA PRO A 82 -5.38 -0.36 -14.40
C PRO A 82 -4.51 -1.07 -13.35
N VAL A 83 -5.13 -1.58 -12.28
CA VAL A 83 -4.39 -2.21 -11.18
C VAL A 83 -3.50 -3.38 -11.63
N GLY A 84 -3.97 -4.19 -12.58
CA GLY A 84 -3.17 -5.29 -13.13
C GLY A 84 -1.88 -4.78 -13.79
N GLU A 85 -2.00 -3.75 -14.62
CA GLU A 85 -0.87 -3.12 -15.32
C GLU A 85 0.10 -2.45 -14.34
N PHE A 86 -0.41 -1.75 -13.32
CA PHE A 86 0.43 -1.17 -12.27
C PHE A 86 1.24 -2.25 -11.53
N ASN A 87 0.58 -3.35 -11.15
CA ASN A 87 1.24 -4.45 -10.45
C ASN A 87 2.31 -5.11 -11.31
N GLU A 88 2.03 -5.33 -12.60
CA GLU A 88 3.02 -5.86 -13.55
C GLU A 88 4.22 -4.92 -13.71
N TYR A 89 3.98 -3.61 -13.79
CA TYR A 89 5.04 -2.61 -13.88
C TYR A 89 5.93 -2.60 -12.63
N CYS A 90 5.35 -2.69 -11.43
CA CYS A 90 6.09 -2.86 -10.19
C CYS A 90 6.89 -4.16 -10.16
N ASN A 91 6.30 -5.28 -10.56
CA ASN A 91 6.97 -6.59 -10.57
C ASN A 91 8.19 -6.59 -11.51
N LYS A 92 8.10 -5.96 -12.69
CA LYS A 92 9.24 -5.81 -13.61
C LYS A 92 10.42 -5.05 -12.99
N GLN A 93 10.14 -4.13 -12.08
CA GLN A 93 11.14 -3.36 -11.33
C GLN A 93 11.52 -4.01 -9.99
N LYS A 94 11.03 -5.22 -9.71
CA LYS A 94 11.22 -5.94 -8.44
C LYS A 94 10.70 -5.16 -7.22
N LEU A 95 9.64 -4.36 -7.43
CA LEU A 95 9.00 -3.56 -6.39
C LEU A 95 7.71 -4.21 -5.92
N SER A 96 7.40 -4.10 -4.62
CA SER A 96 6.07 -4.43 -4.10
C SER A 96 5.06 -3.38 -4.56
N ALA A 97 4.05 -3.81 -5.33
CA ALA A 97 3.02 -2.91 -5.85
C ALA A 97 2.18 -2.25 -4.74
N ARG A 98 2.00 -2.91 -3.60
CA ARG A 98 1.34 -2.32 -2.44
C ARG A 98 2.21 -1.23 -1.80
N CYS A 99 3.50 -1.50 -1.65
CA CYS A 99 4.42 -0.51 -1.09
C CYS A 99 4.58 0.70 -2.01
N ALA A 100 4.73 0.48 -3.32
CA ALA A 100 4.77 1.55 -4.30
C ALA A 100 3.53 2.45 -4.21
N ARG A 101 2.33 1.86 -4.15
CA ARG A 101 1.08 2.61 -3.92
C ARG A 101 1.09 3.40 -2.62
N LYS A 102 1.52 2.79 -1.51
CA LYS A 102 1.60 3.45 -0.20
C LYS A 102 2.57 4.63 -0.21
N HIS A 103 3.73 4.47 -0.84
CA HIS A 103 4.73 5.53 -0.99
C HIS A 103 4.22 6.69 -1.84
N LEU A 104 3.65 6.38 -3.01
CA LEU A 104 3.06 7.39 -3.87
C LEU A 104 1.90 8.13 -3.18
N ALA A 105 1.12 7.45 -2.35
CA ALA A 105 0.09 8.08 -1.53
C ALA A 105 0.68 9.00 -0.46
N GLY A 106 1.78 8.63 0.18
CA GLY A 106 2.50 9.48 1.13
C GLY A 106 3.07 10.75 0.50
N LEU A 107 3.38 10.73 -0.79
CA LEU A 107 3.79 11.88 -1.59
C LEU A 107 2.60 12.63 -2.23
N GLU A 108 1.37 12.23 -1.90
CA GLU A 108 0.14 12.72 -2.51
C GLU A 108 0.07 12.59 -4.04
N ALA A 109 0.94 11.80 -4.67
CA ALA A 109 1.05 11.65 -6.11
C ALA A 109 -0.09 10.83 -6.72
N ILE A 110 -0.80 10.05 -5.90
CA ILE A 110 -1.98 9.28 -6.32
C ILE A 110 -3.21 9.67 -5.51
N ARG A 111 -4.38 9.51 -6.13
CA ARG A 111 -5.66 9.62 -5.43
C ARG A 111 -5.87 8.41 -4.53
N THR A 112 -6.23 8.69 -3.28
CA THR A 112 -6.61 7.69 -2.30
C THR A 112 -8.07 7.85 -1.90
N GLY A 113 -8.74 6.74 -1.58
CA GLY A 113 -10.04 6.71 -0.92
C GLY A 113 -9.92 6.23 0.52
N ASN A 114 -11.01 6.36 1.29
CA ASN A 114 -11.13 5.72 2.59
C ASN A 114 -12.10 4.55 2.47
N LEU A 115 -11.69 3.38 2.94
CA LEU A 115 -12.58 2.23 3.11
C LEU A 115 -13.46 2.43 4.34
N SER A 116 -14.62 1.76 4.35
CA SER A 116 -15.52 1.72 5.51
C SER A 116 -14.86 1.16 6.78
N SER A 117 -13.75 0.43 6.63
CA SER A 117 -12.90 -0.08 7.71
C SER A 117 -11.92 0.96 8.29
N GLY A 118 -11.89 2.19 7.77
CA GLY A 118 -10.92 3.22 8.14
C GLY A 118 -9.53 3.05 7.51
N ARG A 119 -9.33 2.00 6.69
CA ARG A 119 -8.10 1.78 5.94
C ARG A 119 -8.07 2.63 4.67
N VAL A 120 -6.88 3.07 4.27
CA VAL A 120 -6.67 3.80 3.02
C VAL A 120 -6.81 2.84 1.83
N ASP A 121 -7.64 3.21 0.87
CA ASP A 121 -7.72 2.57 -0.45
C ASP A 121 -6.82 3.29 -1.44
N TYR A 122 -5.76 2.64 -1.89
CA TYR A 122 -4.81 3.21 -2.85
C TYR A 122 -5.22 3.08 -4.31
N THR A 123 -6.47 2.67 -4.55
CA THR A 123 -7.00 2.42 -5.87
C THR A 123 -8.43 2.90 -5.95
N CYS A 124 -8.84 3.40 -7.12
CA CYS A 124 -10.13 4.03 -7.31
C CYS A 124 -10.95 3.29 -8.37
N PRO A 125 -12.27 3.11 -8.15
CA PRO A 125 -13.14 2.69 -9.23
C PRO A 125 -13.21 3.80 -10.29
N VAL A 126 -13.02 3.42 -11.54
CA VAL A 126 -13.10 4.30 -12.71
C VAL A 126 -14.16 3.74 -13.65
N TRP A 127 -15.04 4.61 -14.15
CA TRP A 127 -16.06 4.25 -15.12
C TRP A 127 -15.58 4.54 -16.53
N LYS A 128 -15.68 3.57 -17.43
CA LYS A 128 -15.49 3.81 -18.87
C LYS A 128 -16.82 4.24 -19.48
N PRO A 129 -16.85 5.29 -20.31
CA PRO A 129 -18.05 5.64 -21.08
C PRO A 129 -18.55 4.41 -21.85
N GLY A 130 -19.81 4.03 -21.65
CA GLY A 130 -20.43 2.86 -22.29
C GLY A 130 -20.15 1.50 -21.63
N ALA A 131 -19.35 1.43 -20.57
CA ALA A 131 -19.22 0.21 -19.77
C ALA A 131 -20.34 0.15 -18.72
N ASN A 132 -20.82 -1.06 -18.40
CA ASN A 132 -21.78 -1.30 -17.30
C ASN A 132 -21.09 -1.64 -15.96
N SER A 133 -19.76 -1.58 -15.93
CA SER A 133 -18.97 -1.89 -14.75
C SER A 133 -17.82 -0.90 -14.58
N SER A 134 -17.47 -0.65 -13.32
CA SER A 134 -16.24 0.06 -12.98
C SER A 134 -15.06 -0.90 -12.96
N TYR A 135 -13.87 -0.39 -13.26
CA TYR A 135 -12.62 -1.11 -13.09
C TYR A 135 -11.71 -0.31 -12.17
N ARG A 136 -10.84 -1.02 -11.44
CA ARG A 136 -9.99 -0.41 -10.42
C ARG A 136 -8.71 0.12 -11.07
N CYS A 137 -8.37 1.37 -10.79
CA CYS A 137 -7.14 2.00 -11.25
C CYS A 137 -6.31 2.51 -10.08
N VAL A 138 -5.01 2.62 -10.29
CA VAL A 138 -4.16 3.59 -9.58
C VAL A 138 -4.27 4.90 -10.36
N CYS A 139 -4.90 5.90 -9.75
CA CYS A 139 -5.11 7.21 -10.34
C CYS A 139 -3.96 8.13 -9.93
N ILE A 140 -3.03 8.37 -10.84
CA ILE A 140 -1.87 9.25 -10.62
C ILE A 140 -2.25 10.66 -11.05
N TYR A 141 -2.07 11.67 -10.21
CA TYR A 141 -2.39 13.04 -10.60
C TYR A 141 -1.43 13.55 -11.67
N SER A 142 -1.93 14.29 -12.64
CA SER A 142 -1.11 14.83 -13.75
C SER A 142 -0.04 15.84 -13.32
N ASP A 143 -0.25 16.49 -12.17
CA ASP A 143 0.68 17.40 -11.49
C ASP A 143 1.58 16.68 -10.47
N TRP A 144 1.76 15.36 -10.60
CA TRP A 144 2.56 14.57 -9.66
C TRP A 144 3.97 15.12 -9.45
N LYS A 145 4.57 15.77 -10.45
CA LYS A 145 5.90 16.41 -10.34
C LYS A 145 5.93 17.53 -9.30
N GLN A 146 4.89 18.34 -9.25
CA GLN A 146 4.76 19.42 -8.27
C GLN A 146 4.51 18.84 -6.88
N ARG A 147 3.73 17.76 -6.79
CA ARG A 147 3.39 17.09 -5.53
C ARG A 147 4.58 16.43 -4.86
N ILE A 148 5.39 15.69 -5.63
CA ILE A 148 6.61 15.06 -5.08
C ILE A 148 7.58 16.12 -4.55
N LYS A 149 7.76 17.23 -5.28
CA LYS A 149 8.64 18.31 -4.84
C LYS A 149 8.13 19.00 -3.58
N ALA A 150 6.83 19.26 -3.50
CA ALA A 150 6.21 19.84 -2.32
C ALA A 150 6.29 18.92 -1.09
N ALA A 151 6.26 17.60 -1.28
CA ALA A 151 6.42 16.62 -0.21
C ALA A 151 7.88 16.52 0.28
N GLU A 152 8.86 16.67 -0.62
CA GLU A 152 10.29 16.72 -0.28
C GLU A 152 10.66 17.99 0.50
N ASP A 153 10.07 19.14 0.16
CA ASP A 153 10.31 20.42 0.86
C ASP A 153 9.71 20.47 2.29
N GLN A 154 8.87 19.51 2.65
CA GLN A 154 8.22 19.41 3.97
C GLN A 154 8.88 18.39 4.93
N GLN A 155 9.94 17.70 4.47
CA GLN A 155 10.75 16.75 5.26
C GLN A 155 12.03 17.38 5.78
#